data_AF-A0A933TKT8-F1
#
_entry.id   AF-A0A933TKT8-F1
#
_cell.length_a   1.000
_cell.length_b   1.000
_cell.length_c   1.000
_cell.angle_alpha   90.00
_cell.angle_beta   90.00
_cell.angle_gamma   90.00
#
_symmetry.space_group_name_H-M   'P 1'
#
loop_
_entity.id
_entity.type
_entity.pdbx_description
1 polymer ?
#
loop_
_entity_poly.entity_id
_entity_poly.type
_entity_poly.pdbx_seq_one_letter_code
_entity_poly.pdbx_strand_id
1 'polypeptide(L)'
;MTVAPQARIRRLRLQAPAGLETAARMELEQADWDITRQDEVVFLRRLHVRARPGEIGAEAVRQARALAAGAVDGWSPAADAAEAVRFARPAERMACLLGDLAQGRAQARWFWQGGQRLAARTLGVALLALLQELPLAWPAAAARLARETPVWRRFWQTLTDPEAAQALALLEAATGWPLVPGAPEATARSDAMPVASPGARRSPLPAGLAEAVAVLPAPLAPASPRLRLAVVTALWRHAPQTLAAAHELERCVLGAHALILAGATAPDAAGNALHESIPSFPQTREPSAVNNLDSGFRRNDESLLAGSPLHVPSGVPSVPCLAACGKEVTGEASPQPVQESGPVAVPAEETRFITALGGWFLLLNVLARAAPEAPCSGWHALYRLGRVLELEPDPPLARFFAQALDRAAPEALADLAPLPQEPDWRTLLHGGPGAEIAAIPALVVATASHVDVFFRMQDARLEIRLAGLDVNPGWLPWLGRVVSYHYGVVPELAFFVAPASLPALSGSPEGAGKDAGATGCFHINE
;
A
#
# COMPACT_ATOMS: atom_id res chain seq x y z
N MET A 1 -3.57 8.19 11.53
CA MET A 1 -3.87 8.87 10.25
C MET A 1 -4.86 8.02 9.50
N THR A 2 -6.09 8.48 9.32
CA THR A 2 -7.12 7.79 8.54
C THR A 2 -6.80 8.01 7.07
N VAL A 3 -6.44 6.96 6.34
CA VAL A 3 -6.20 7.05 4.89
C VAL A 3 -7.56 7.33 4.25
N ALA A 4 -7.66 8.42 3.48
CA ALA A 4 -8.89 8.76 2.77
C ALA A 4 -9.30 7.58 1.86
N PRO A 5 -10.60 7.28 1.74
CA PRO A 5 -11.07 6.21 0.85
C PRO A 5 -10.59 6.49 -0.57
N GLN A 6 -9.77 5.59 -1.12
CA GLN A 6 -9.24 5.71 -2.47
C GLN A 6 -10.11 4.90 -3.42
N ALA A 7 -10.93 5.59 -4.21
CA ALA A 7 -11.61 4.99 -5.34
C ALA A 7 -10.69 4.98 -6.57
N ARG A 8 -10.67 3.86 -7.29
CA ARG A 8 -9.86 3.71 -8.51
C ARG A 8 -10.71 3.19 -9.65
N ILE A 9 -10.96 4.04 -10.64
CA ILE A 9 -11.59 3.66 -11.90
C ILE A 9 -10.48 3.10 -12.82
N ARG A 10 -10.58 1.81 -13.17
CA ARG A 10 -9.56 1.15 -13.99
C ARG A 10 -9.70 1.44 -15.47
N ARG A 11 -10.94 1.44 -15.96
CA ARG A 11 -11.26 1.73 -17.35
C ARG A 11 -12.52 2.57 -17.38
N LEU A 12 -12.44 3.66 -18.12
CA LEU A 12 -13.55 4.56 -18.37
C LEU A 12 -13.81 4.57 -19.87
N ARG A 13 -15.01 4.13 -20.25
CA ARG A 13 -15.54 4.38 -21.58
C ARG A 13 -16.61 5.44 -21.45
N LEU A 14 -16.34 6.59 -22.06
CA LEU A 14 -17.25 7.71 -22.08
C LEU A 14 -17.78 7.86 -23.51
N GLN A 15 -19.10 8.00 -23.62
CA GLN A 15 -19.76 8.32 -24.87
C GLN A 15 -20.56 9.60 -24.61
N ALA A 16 -20.03 10.74 -25.03
CA ALA A 16 -20.71 12.02 -24.87
C ALA A 16 -20.66 12.80 -26.19
N PRO A 17 -21.62 13.72 -26.44
CA PRO A 17 -21.49 14.68 -27.53
C PRO A 17 -20.14 15.42 -27.46
N ALA A 18 -19.59 15.76 -28.63
CA ALA A 18 -18.33 16.48 -28.73
C ALA A 18 -18.36 17.75 -27.85
N GLY A 19 -17.36 17.91 -26.98
CA GLY A 19 -17.25 19.02 -26.03
C GLY A 19 -17.77 18.74 -24.62
N LEU A 20 -18.52 17.65 -24.38
CA LEU A 20 -19.02 17.29 -23.04
C LEU A 20 -18.19 16.20 -22.34
N GLU A 21 -17.23 15.59 -23.03
CA GLU A 21 -16.40 14.51 -22.49
C GLU A 21 -15.55 14.97 -21.29
N THR A 22 -14.90 16.13 -21.42
CA THR A 22 -14.06 16.69 -20.35
C THR A 22 -14.89 17.03 -19.12
N ALA A 23 -16.09 17.58 -19.30
CA ALA A 23 -16.99 17.90 -18.19
C ALA A 23 -17.45 16.64 -17.45
N ALA A 24 -17.92 15.63 -18.18
CA ALA A 24 -18.35 14.37 -17.57
C ALA A 24 -17.20 13.61 -16.87
N ARG A 25 -15.96 13.70 -17.39
CA ARG A 25 -14.78 13.16 -16.72
C ARG A 25 -14.50 13.89 -15.41
N MET A 26 -14.51 15.22 -15.44
CA MET A 26 -14.31 16.06 -14.25
C MET A 26 -15.37 15.79 -13.17
N GLU A 27 -16.63 15.61 -13.56
CA GLU A 27 -17.70 15.23 -12.64
C GLU A 27 -17.46 13.87 -11.97
N LEU A 28 -16.98 12.86 -12.71
CA LEU A 28 -16.62 11.56 -12.14
C LEU A 28 -15.42 11.65 -11.20
N GLU A 29 -14.44 12.49 -11.51
CA GLU A 29 -13.25 12.72 -10.68
C GLU A 29 -13.57 13.45 -9.37
N GLN A 30 -14.53 14.39 -9.41
CA GLN A 30 -14.97 15.17 -8.25
C GLN A 30 -16.06 14.48 -7.42
N ALA A 31 -16.62 13.37 -7.90
CA ALA A 31 -17.69 12.67 -7.21
C ALA A 31 -17.24 12.08 -5.87
N ASP A 32 -18.15 12.06 -4.90
CA ASP A 32 -17.91 11.47 -3.58
C ASP A 32 -17.99 9.94 -3.65
N TRP A 33 -16.84 9.31 -3.87
CA TRP A 33 -16.72 7.86 -3.94
C TRP A 33 -16.62 7.16 -2.57
N ASP A 34 -16.94 7.85 -1.47
CA ASP A 34 -17.07 7.21 -0.17
C ASP A 34 -18.37 6.38 -0.11
N ILE A 35 -18.28 5.16 -0.66
CA ILE A 35 -19.40 4.21 -0.79
C ILE A 35 -19.25 3.00 0.12
N THR A 36 -18.13 2.86 0.81
CA THR A 36 -17.77 1.72 1.66
C THR A 36 -17.63 2.14 3.11
N ARG A 37 -17.71 1.20 4.05
CA ARG A 37 -17.34 1.50 5.44
C ARG A 37 -15.84 1.68 5.57
N GLN A 38 -15.41 2.29 6.68
CA GLN A 38 -13.99 2.41 7.02
C GLN A 38 -13.31 1.02 6.97
N ASP A 39 -12.18 0.95 6.26
CA ASP A 39 -11.36 -0.25 6.01
C ASP A 39 -11.98 -1.35 5.13
N GLU A 40 -13.19 -1.16 4.60
CA GLU A 40 -13.78 -2.12 3.65
C GLU A 40 -13.19 -1.95 2.25
N VAL A 41 -12.99 -3.06 1.53
CA VAL A 41 -12.59 -3.03 0.12
C VAL A 41 -13.67 -3.64 -0.74
N VAL A 42 -14.20 -2.87 -1.69
CA VAL A 42 -15.19 -3.33 -2.65
C VAL A 42 -14.63 -3.26 -4.06
N PHE A 43 -14.78 -4.36 -4.80
CA PHE A 43 -14.55 -4.42 -6.24
C PHE A 43 -15.89 -4.40 -6.94
N LEU A 44 -16.07 -3.46 -7.87
CA LEU A 44 -17.22 -3.41 -8.76
C LEU A 44 -16.79 -3.90 -10.13
N ARG A 45 -17.54 -4.84 -10.71
CA ARG A 45 -17.23 -5.42 -12.00
C ARG A 45 -17.46 -4.41 -13.11
N ARG A 46 -18.67 -3.88 -13.16
CA ARG A 46 -19.13 -2.91 -14.17
C ARG A 46 -20.06 -1.92 -13.50
N LEU A 47 -20.07 -0.69 -14.00
CA LEU A 47 -20.93 0.37 -13.51
C LEU A 47 -21.50 1.12 -14.71
N HIS A 48 -22.77 0.87 -15.06
CA HIS A 48 -23.43 1.43 -16.24
C HIS A 48 -24.29 2.65 -15.92
N VAL A 49 -23.74 3.83 -16.17
CA VAL A 49 -24.38 5.10 -15.79
C VAL A 49 -24.91 5.81 -17.03
N ARG A 50 -26.17 6.25 -16.96
CA ARG A 50 -26.82 7.14 -17.94
C ARG A 50 -27.38 8.35 -17.21
N ALA A 51 -26.81 9.53 -17.45
CA ALA A 51 -27.28 10.76 -16.82
C ALA A 51 -27.05 11.98 -17.71
N ARG A 52 -27.67 13.11 -17.36
CA ARG A 52 -27.41 14.38 -18.04
C ARG A 52 -26.03 14.92 -17.65
N PRO A 53 -25.44 15.82 -18.45
CA PRO A 53 -24.28 16.61 -18.01
C PRO A 53 -24.61 17.32 -16.70
N GLY A 54 -23.71 17.29 -15.72
CA GLY A 54 -23.91 17.77 -14.35
C GLY A 54 -24.40 16.70 -13.36
N GLU A 55 -24.92 15.57 -13.83
CA GLU A 55 -25.51 14.52 -13.00
C GLU A 55 -24.73 13.20 -13.04
N ILE A 56 -23.73 13.05 -13.93
CA ILE A 56 -23.09 11.75 -14.18
C ILE A 56 -22.34 11.25 -12.94
N GLY A 57 -21.65 12.13 -12.21
CA GLY A 57 -20.92 11.79 -11.00
C GLY A 57 -21.84 11.28 -9.89
N ALA A 58 -22.92 12.02 -9.62
CA ALA A 58 -23.90 11.66 -8.58
C ALA A 58 -24.64 10.35 -8.92
N GLU A 59 -25.01 10.15 -10.18
CA GLU A 59 -25.63 8.91 -10.66
C GLU A 59 -24.69 7.71 -10.52
N ALA A 60 -23.41 7.90 -10.90
CA ALA A 60 -22.38 6.87 -10.79
C ALA A 60 -22.19 6.42 -9.34
N VAL A 61 -22.07 7.36 -8.41
CA VAL A 61 -21.96 7.08 -6.97
C VAL A 61 -23.20 6.35 -6.45
N ARG A 62 -24.41 6.79 -6.84
CA ARG A 62 -25.66 6.14 -6.41
C ARG A 62 -25.73 4.69 -6.87
N GLN A 63 -25.42 4.41 -8.13
CA GLN A 63 -25.41 3.06 -8.66
C GLN A 63 -24.29 2.21 -8.04
N ALA A 64 -23.12 2.80 -7.79
CA ALA A 64 -22.01 2.11 -7.13
C ALA A 64 -22.38 1.70 -5.69
N ARG A 65 -23.07 2.57 -4.93
CA ARG A 65 -23.62 2.25 -3.60
C ARG A 65 -24.63 1.10 -3.66
N ALA A 66 -25.51 1.09 -4.67
CA ALA A 66 -26.48 0.01 -4.85
C ALA A 66 -25.80 -1.35 -5.12
N LEU A 67 -24.77 -1.37 -5.97
CA LEU A 67 -23.97 -2.58 -6.22
C LEU A 67 -23.18 -3.01 -4.98
N ALA A 68 -22.55 -2.06 -4.27
CA ALA A 68 -21.80 -2.34 -3.05
C ALA A 68 -22.68 -2.92 -1.94
N ALA A 69 -23.93 -2.47 -1.81
CA ALA A 69 -24.90 -3.03 -0.85
C ALA A 69 -25.22 -4.50 -1.14
N GLY A 70 -25.17 -4.93 -2.40
CA GLY A 70 -25.35 -6.31 -2.84
C GLY A 70 -24.05 -7.12 -2.96
N ALA A 71 -22.91 -6.60 -2.49
CA ALA A 71 -21.62 -7.23 -2.70
C ALA A 71 -21.48 -8.57 -1.96
N VAL A 72 -20.92 -9.56 -2.66
CA VAL A 72 -20.66 -10.91 -2.16
C VAL A 72 -19.28 -10.98 -1.51
N ASP A 73 -19.14 -11.75 -0.43
CA ASP A 73 -17.84 -11.98 0.20
C ASP A 73 -16.83 -12.61 -0.77
N GLY A 74 -15.60 -12.07 -0.83
CA GLY A 74 -14.59 -12.53 -1.78
C GLY A 74 -14.10 -13.97 -1.60
N TRP A 75 -14.29 -14.57 -0.42
CA TRP A 75 -14.01 -16.00 -0.19
C TRP A 75 -15.13 -16.92 -0.66
N SER A 76 -16.32 -16.36 -0.93
CA SER A 76 -17.45 -17.14 -1.43
C SER A 76 -17.20 -17.61 -2.87
N PRO A 77 -17.54 -18.86 -3.22
CA PRO A 77 -17.58 -19.29 -4.62
C PRO A 77 -18.49 -18.42 -5.49
N ALA A 78 -19.53 -17.81 -4.92
CA ALA A 78 -20.45 -16.93 -5.65
C ALA A 78 -19.79 -15.61 -6.12
N ALA A 79 -18.64 -15.23 -5.54
CA ALA A 79 -17.93 -14.01 -5.95
C ALA A 79 -17.41 -14.06 -7.39
N ASP A 80 -17.24 -15.25 -7.98
CA ASP A 80 -16.78 -15.40 -9.38
C ASP A 80 -17.83 -14.92 -10.38
N ALA A 81 -19.11 -14.96 -10.00
CA ALA A 81 -20.24 -14.50 -10.81
C ALA A 81 -20.84 -13.16 -10.35
N ALA A 82 -20.46 -12.67 -9.17
CA ALA A 82 -21.03 -11.46 -8.59
C ALA A 82 -20.62 -10.19 -9.34
N GLU A 83 -21.52 -9.20 -9.40
CA GLU A 83 -21.22 -7.86 -9.96
C GLU A 83 -20.43 -6.98 -8.98
N ALA A 84 -20.47 -7.32 -7.69
CA ALA A 84 -19.69 -6.65 -6.66
C ALA A 84 -19.14 -7.68 -5.66
N VAL A 85 -17.87 -7.52 -5.30
CA VAL A 85 -17.17 -8.37 -4.33
C VAL A 85 -16.62 -7.51 -3.21
N ARG A 86 -16.83 -7.93 -1.96
CA ARG A 86 -16.38 -7.22 -0.76
C ARG A 86 -15.38 -8.02 0.06
N PHE A 87 -14.50 -7.29 0.73
CA PHE A 87 -13.63 -7.75 1.78
C PHE A 87 -13.81 -6.84 2.98
N ALA A 88 -14.06 -7.40 4.17
CA ALA A 88 -14.34 -6.57 5.34
C ALA A 88 -13.14 -5.74 5.76
N ARG A 89 -11.92 -6.20 5.44
CA ARG A 89 -10.65 -5.52 5.76
C ARG A 89 -9.60 -5.73 4.67
N PRO A 90 -8.56 -4.87 4.58
CA PRO A 90 -7.48 -5.05 3.62
C PRO A 90 -6.69 -6.35 3.85
N ALA A 91 -6.60 -6.80 5.10
CA ALA A 91 -5.99 -8.10 5.45
C ALA A 91 -6.75 -9.30 4.85
N GLU A 92 -8.08 -9.24 4.75
CA GLU A 92 -8.87 -10.30 4.13
C GLU A 92 -8.69 -10.32 2.60
N ARG A 93 -8.60 -9.14 1.99
CA ARG A 93 -8.23 -9.00 0.57
C ARG A 93 -6.86 -9.61 0.30
N MET A 94 -5.86 -9.27 1.13
CA MET A 94 -4.51 -9.81 1.06
C MET A 94 -4.51 -11.34 1.17
N ALA A 95 -5.18 -11.89 2.18
CA ALA A 95 -5.29 -13.33 2.38
C ALA A 95 -6.00 -14.04 1.21
N CYS A 96 -7.08 -13.46 0.69
CA CYS A 96 -7.80 -14.06 -0.44
C CYS A 96 -6.95 -14.08 -1.70
N LEU A 97 -6.24 -12.99 -2.01
CA LEU A 97 -5.34 -12.94 -3.16
C LEU A 97 -4.19 -13.94 -3.05
N LEU A 98 -3.51 -14.01 -1.89
CA LEU A 98 -2.46 -15.00 -1.64
C LEU A 98 -3.00 -16.43 -1.71
N GLY A 99 -4.20 -16.66 -1.20
CA GLY A 99 -4.86 -17.96 -1.28
C GLY A 99 -5.20 -18.37 -2.71
N ASP A 100 -5.72 -17.43 -3.51
CA ASP A 100 -6.03 -17.66 -4.92
C ASP A 100 -4.76 -17.86 -5.76
N LEU A 101 -3.67 -17.16 -5.46
CA LEU A 101 -2.36 -17.35 -6.10
C LEU A 101 -1.77 -18.72 -5.74
N ALA A 102 -1.79 -19.10 -4.47
CA ALA A 102 -1.34 -20.41 -4.02
C ALA A 102 -2.13 -21.52 -4.72
N GLN A 103 -3.43 -21.34 -4.97
CA GLN A 103 -4.26 -22.31 -5.68
C GLN A 103 -4.19 -22.22 -7.22
N GLY A 104 -3.53 -21.21 -7.78
CA GLY A 104 -3.52 -20.96 -9.23
C GLY A 104 -4.85 -20.45 -9.79
N ARG A 105 -5.75 -19.95 -8.95
CA ARG A 105 -7.07 -19.41 -9.34
C ARG A 105 -7.07 -17.90 -9.57
N ALA A 106 -6.04 -17.18 -9.10
CA ALA A 106 -6.02 -15.71 -9.13
C ALA A 106 -6.26 -15.13 -10.54
N GLN A 107 -5.71 -15.75 -11.59
CA GLN A 107 -5.86 -15.30 -12.97
C GLN A 107 -7.29 -15.47 -13.52
N ALA A 108 -8.05 -16.44 -12.98
CA ALA A 108 -9.41 -16.73 -13.43
C ALA A 108 -10.46 -15.79 -12.82
N ARG A 109 -10.19 -15.18 -11.66
CA ARG A 109 -11.17 -14.34 -10.96
C ARG A 109 -11.14 -12.90 -11.47
N TRP A 110 -12.29 -12.42 -11.94
CA TRP A 110 -12.42 -11.12 -12.61
C TRP A 110 -11.92 -9.94 -11.77
N PHE A 111 -12.14 -9.95 -10.45
CA PHE A 111 -11.77 -8.82 -9.59
C PHE A 111 -10.26 -8.69 -9.36
N TRP A 112 -9.50 -9.76 -9.61
CA TRP A 112 -8.04 -9.74 -9.68
C TRP A 112 -7.50 -9.33 -11.05
N GLN A 113 -8.30 -9.44 -12.12
CA GLN A 113 -7.85 -9.15 -13.48
C GLN A 113 -7.39 -7.70 -13.63
N GLY A 114 -8.06 -6.70 -13.09
CA GLY A 114 -7.51 -5.34 -13.23
C GLY A 114 -6.24 -5.07 -12.37
N GLY A 115 -5.80 -6.06 -11.60
CA GLY A 115 -4.50 -6.12 -10.95
C GLY A 115 -3.59 -7.18 -11.59
N GLN A 116 -3.69 -7.41 -12.92
CA GLN A 116 -2.91 -8.45 -13.63
C GLN A 116 -1.44 -8.50 -13.22
N ARG A 117 -0.84 -7.34 -12.90
CA ARG A 117 0.54 -7.29 -12.40
C ARG A 117 0.77 -8.13 -11.15
N LEU A 118 -0.17 -8.19 -10.22
CA LEU A 118 -0.08 -9.03 -9.02
C LEU A 118 -0.58 -10.46 -9.27
N ALA A 119 -1.65 -10.63 -10.06
CA ALA A 119 -2.20 -11.95 -10.36
C ALA A 119 -1.31 -12.81 -11.30
N ALA A 120 -0.44 -12.17 -12.09
CA ALA A 120 0.53 -12.82 -12.97
C ALA A 120 1.89 -13.07 -12.29
N ARG A 121 2.09 -12.59 -11.06
CA ARG A 121 3.34 -12.79 -10.31
C ARG A 121 3.36 -14.14 -9.60
N THR A 122 4.56 -14.58 -9.24
CA THR A 122 4.73 -15.67 -8.28
C THR A 122 4.16 -15.25 -6.92
N LEU A 123 3.82 -16.23 -6.09
CA LEU A 123 3.25 -15.98 -4.77
C LEU A 123 4.15 -15.09 -3.90
N GLY A 124 5.47 -15.31 -3.90
CA GLY A 124 6.39 -14.51 -3.10
C GLY A 124 6.51 -13.08 -3.59
N VAL A 125 6.61 -12.82 -4.90
CA VAL A 125 6.62 -11.45 -5.42
C VAL A 125 5.30 -10.72 -5.14
N ALA A 126 4.16 -11.42 -5.16
CA ALA A 126 2.88 -10.84 -4.76
C ALA A 126 2.83 -10.52 -3.26
N LEU A 127 3.33 -11.42 -2.39
CA LEU A 127 3.47 -11.18 -0.96
C LEU A 127 4.30 -9.92 -0.69
N LEU A 128 5.46 -9.79 -1.34
CA LEU A 128 6.34 -8.64 -1.16
C LEU A 128 5.68 -7.32 -1.55
N ALA A 129 4.99 -7.29 -2.69
CA ALA A 129 4.25 -6.11 -3.11
C ALA A 129 3.12 -5.74 -2.14
N LEU A 130 2.42 -6.74 -1.58
CA LEU A 130 1.37 -6.52 -0.56
C LEU A 130 1.96 -6.04 0.78
N LEU A 131 3.12 -6.55 1.18
CA LEU A 131 3.82 -6.11 2.38
C LEU A 131 4.41 -4.71 2.25
N GLN A 132 4.78 -4.29 1.03
CA GLN A 132 5.16 -2.89 0.77
C GLN A 132 3.97 -1.94 0.93
N GLU A 133 2.77 -2.37 0.55
CA GLU A 133 1.54 -1.56 0.66
C GLU A 133 0.99 -1.57 2.10
N LEU A 134 0.93 -2.74 2.74
CA LEU A 134 0.19 -2.98 3.99
C LEU A 134 0.95 -3.98 4.91
N PRO A 135 2.14 -3.64 5.40
CA PRO A 135 2.96 -4.58 6.19
C PRO A 135 2.25 -5.04 7.47
N LEU A 136 1.52 -4.13 8.13
CA LEU A 136 0.80 -4.42 9.39
C LEU A 136 -0.46 -5.27 9.20
N ALA A 137 -0.91 -5.50 7.97
CA ALA A 137 -2.04 -6.38 7.68
C ALA A 137 -1.66 -7.87 7.71
N TRP A 138 -0.35 -8.18 7.68
CA TRP A 138 0.18 -9.55 7.64
C TRP A 138 -0.36 -10.50 8.72
N PRO A 139 -0.34 -10.19 10.03
CA PRO A 139 -0.78 -11.13 11.07
C PRO A 139 -2.25 -11.56 10.89
N ALA A 140 -3.12 -10.62 10.51
CA ALA A 140 -4.53 -10.91 10.24
C ALA A 140 -4.70 -11.72 8.94
N ALA A 141 -3.93 -11.40 7.89
CA ALA A 141 -3.96 -12.15 6.65
C ALA A 141 -3.47 -13.59 6.83
N ALA A 142 -2.36 -13.78 7.54
CA ALA A 142 -1.80 -15.08 7.88
C ALA A 142 -2.76 -15.90 8.76
N ALA A 143 -3.41 -15.27 9.74
CA ALA A 143 -4.42 -15.94 10.56
C ALA A 143 -5.61 -16.44 9.73
N ARG A 144 -6.04 -15.67 8.71
CA ARG A 144 -7.11 -16.09 7.80
C ARG A 144 -6.66 -17.24 6.88
N LEU A 145 -5.45 -17.16 6.32
CA LEU A 145 -4.86 -18.23 5.49
C LEU A 145 -4.70 -19.54 6.26
N ALA A 146 -4.25 -19.47 7.52
CA ALA A 146 -4.02 -20.64 8.36
C ALA A 146 -5.29 -21.48 8.62
N ARG A 147 -6.49 -20.88 8.52
CA ARG A 147 -7.77 -21.60 8.60
C ARG A 147 -8.00 -22.56 7.42
N GLU A 148 -7.38 -22.28 6.28
CA GLU A 148 -7.44 -23.10 5.07
C GLU A 148 -6.13 -23.91 4.92
N THR A 149 -5.97 -24.95 5.74
CA THR A 149 -4.70 -25.70 5.88
C THR A 149 -4.02 -26.09 4.55
N PRO A 150 -4.74 -26.59 3.51
CA PRO A 150 -4.10 -26.94 2.24
C PRO A 150 -3.47 -25.73 1.55
N VAL A 151 -4.11 -24.57 1.62
CA VAL A 151 -3.65 -23.31 1.04
C VAL A 151 -2.44 -22.80 1.79
N TRP A 152 -2.49 -22.84 3.12
CA TRP A 152 -1.41 -22.39 3.99
C TRP A 152 -0.14 -23.24 3.82
N ARG A 153 -0.30 -24.57 3.71
CA ARG A 153 0.82 -25.46 3.41
C ARG A 153 1.43 -25.14 2.04
N ARG A 154 0.60 -24.97 1.01
CA ARG A 154 1.08 -24.64 -0.34
C ARG A 154 1.81 -23.30 -0.38
N PHE A 155 1.34 -22.30 0.38
CA PHE A 155 2.00 -21.02 0.52
C PHE A 155 3.47 -21.19 0.95
N TRP A 156 3.72 -21.91 2.04
CA TRP A 156 5.08 -22.13 2.55
C TRP A 156 5.95 -22.99 1.63
N GLN A 157 5.36 -23.93 0.90
CA GLN A 157 6.08 -24.75 -0.07
C GLN A 157 6.57 -23.94 -1.27
N THR A 158 5.78 -22.94 -1.70
CA THR A 158 6.11 -22.11 -2.87
C THR A 158 6.98 -20.90 -2.55
N LEU A 159 6.96 -20.41 -1.31
CA LEU A 159 7.79 -19.30 -0.90
C LEU A 159 9.27 -19.73 -0.91
N THR A 160 10.14 -18.88 -1.44
CA THR A 160 11.60 -19.11 -1.46
C THR A 160 12.31 -18.40 -0.30
N ASP A 161 13.53 -18.81 0.02
CA ASP A 161 14.33 -18.16 1.09
C ASP A 161 14.66 -16.68 0.78
N PRO A 162 15.03 -16.27 -0.47
CA PRO A 162 15.22 -14.85 -0.80
C PRO A 162 13.95 -14.02 -0.60
N GLU A 163 12.79 -14.51 -1.05
CA GLU A 163 11.51 -13.81 -0.88
C GLU A 163 11.13 -13.70 0.61
N ALA A 164 11.37 -14.75 1.40
CA ALA A 164 11.13 -14.70 2.85
C ALA A 164 12.08 -13.72 3.57
N ALA A 165 13.35 -13.65 3.17
CA ALA A 165 14.30 -12.67 3.71
C ALA A 165 13.86 -11.24 3.42
N GLN A 166 13.39 -10.96 2.19
CA GLN A 166 12.89 -9.64 1.83
C GLN A 166 11.58 -9.30 2.55
N ALA A 167 10.70 -10.29 2.77
CA ALA A 167 9.50 -10.11 3.57
C ALA A 167 9.83 -9.75 5.02
N LEU A 168 10.82 -10.42 5.63
CA LEU A 168 11.32 -10.08 6.97
C LEU A 168 11.85 -8.65 7.03
N ALA A 169 12.63 -8.22 6.04
CA ALA A 169 13.15 -6.85 5.99
C ALA A 169 12.03 -5.79 5.89
N LEU A 170 10.99 -6.04 5.08
CA LEU A 170 9.83 -5.15 4.99
C LEU A 170 9.06 -5.06 6.31
N LEU A 171 8.88 -6.20 7.00
CA LEU A 171 8.22 -6.24 8.29
C LEU A 171 9.05 -5.55 9.39
N GLU A 172 10.36 -5.73 9.39
CA GLU A 172 11.29 -5.04 10.30
C GLU A 172 11.21 -3.53 10.09
N ALA A 173 11.32 -3.06 8.85
CA ALA A 173 11.20 -1.64 8.53
C ALA A 173 9.86 -1.03 8.99
N ALA A 174 8.77 -1.80 8.91
CA ALA A 174 7.45 -1.34 9.29
C ALA A 174 7.15 -1.39 10.80
N THR A 175 7.81 -2.29 11.54
CA THR A 175 7.51 -2.56 12.96
C THR A 175 8.60 -2.06 13.91
N GLY A 176 9.82 -1.87 13.42
CA GLY A 176 11.02 -1.60 14.22
C GLY A 176 11.54 -2.82 14.99
N TRP A 177 10.98 -4.01 14.77
CA TRP A 177 11.48 -5.24 15.41
C TRP A 177 12.72 -5.78 14.69
N PRO A 178 13.73 -6.29 15.42
CA PRO A 178 14.94 -6.87 14.83
C PRO A 178 14.64 -8.27 14.25
N LEU A 179 13.99 -8.33 13.09
CA LEU A 179 13.51 -9.58 12.50
C LEU A 179 14.55 -10.22 11.59
N VAL A 180 15.38 -9.43 10.91
CA VAL A 180 16.48 -9.90 10.09
C VAL A 180 17.65 -10.22 11.02
N PRO A 181 18.35 -11.36 10.84
CA PRO A 181 19.58 -11.61 11.58
C PRO A 181 20.55 -10.48 11.24
N GLY A 182 20.85 -9.62 12.21
CA GLY A 182 21.92 -8.65 12.06
C GLY A 182 23.20 -9.40 11.73
N ALA A 183 24.04 -8.82 10.86
CA ALA A 183 25.46 -9.13 10.94
C ALA A 183 25.81 -9.01 12.42
N PRO A 184 26.42 -10.04 13.05
CA PRO A 184 26.66 -10.03 14.48
C PRO A 184 27.29 -8.68 14.78
N GLU A 185 26.53 -7.80 15.43
CA GLU A 185 27.06 -6.51 15.78
C GLU A 185 28.35 -6.85 16.50
N ALA A 186 29.46 -6.36 16.00
CA ALA A 186 30.74 -6.43 16.67
C ALA A 186 30.66 -5.52 17.89
N THR A 187 29.66 -5.73 18.74
CA THR A 187 29.59 -5.34 20.14
C THR A 187 30.68 -6.14 20.84
N ALA A 188 31.89 -5.65 20.64
CA ALA A 188 32.76 -5.19 21.68
C ALA A 188 32.39 -5.72 23.08
N ARG A 189 33.25 -6.62 23.56
CA ARG A 189 33.60 -6.79 24.98
C ARG A 189 32.43 -7.02 25.92
N SER A 190 31.96 -8.26 25.95
CA SER A 190 31.65 -8.87 27.24
C SER A 190 32.39 -10.19 27.33
N ASP A 191 33.62 -10.14 27.84
CA ASP A 191 34.46 -11.28 28.26
C ASP A 191 33.90 -11.97 29.52
N ALA A 192 32.58 -12.09 29.61
CA ALA A 192 31.92 -12.94 30.58
C ALA A 192 31.16 -14.02 29.81
N MET A 193 31.87 -15.11 29.48
CA MET A 193 31.22 -16.36 29.14
C MET A 193 30.14 -16.64 30.20
N PRO A 194 28.86 -16.75 29.82
CA PRO A 194 27.84 -17.15 30.77
C PRO A 194 28.13 -18.61 31.13
N VAL A 195 28.72 -18.82 32.29
CA VAL A 195 28.78 -20.14 32.93
C VAL A 195 27.34 -20.63 33.01
N ALA A 196 27.04 -21.70 32.27
CA ALA A 196 25.71 -22.29 32.19
C ALA A 196 25.22 -22.61 33.60
N SER A 197 24.36 -21.75 34.14
CA SER A 197 23.74 -21.98 35.45
C SER A 197 22.83 -23.20 35.32
N PRO A 198 23.11 -24.33 36.00
CA PRO A 198 22.39 -25.60 35.81
C PRO A 198 20.93 -25.59 36.34
N GLY A 199 20.31 -24.43 36.53
CA GLY A 199 18.94 -24.26 37.02
C GLY A 199 18.07 -23.32 36.20
N ALA A 200 18.53 -22.81 35.05
CA ALA A 200 17.70 -21.97 34.18
C ALA A 200 16.54 -22.81 33.62
N ARG A 201 15.36 -22.69 34.24
CA ARG A 201 14.13 -23.30 33.72
C ARG A 201 13.95 -22.83 32.28
N ARG A 202 13.96 -23.77 31.34
CA ARG A 202 13.64 -23.49 29.94
C ARG A 202 12.21 -22.93 29.92
N SER A 203 12.07 -21.65 29.56
CA SER A 203 10.74 -21.10 29.29
C SER A 203 10.08 -21.97 28.23
N PRO A 204 8.81 -22.39 28.43
CA PRO A 204 8.10 -23.17 27.43
C PRO A 204 8.04 -22.38 26.12
N LEU A 205 8.13 -23.09 24.98
CA LEU A 205 7.94 -22.46 23.67
C LEU A 205 6.52 -21.87 23.60
N PRO A 206 6.35 -20.67 23.00
CA PRO A 206 5.03 -20.06 22.86
C PRO A 206 4.04 -20.98 22.15
N ALA A 207 2.77 -20.91 22.57
CA ALA A 207 1.69 -21.63 21.93
C ALA A 207 1.59 -21.25 20.44
N GLY A 208 1.23 -22.22 19.59
CA GLY A 208 1.11 -22.03 18.13
C GLY A 208 2.42 -22.20 17.34
N LEU A 209 3.59 -22.25 17.99
CA LEU A 209 4.86 -22.46 17.29
C LEU A 209 4.91 -23.84 16.60
N ALA A 210 4.44 -24.88 17.27
CA ALA A 210 4.37 -26.23 16.71
C ALA A 210 3.43 -26.30 15.48
N GLU A 211 2.29 -25.61 15.53
CA GLU A 211 1.34 -25.52 14.41
C GLU A 211 1.97 -24.80 13.21
N ALA A 212 2.66 -23.69 13.45
CA ALA A 212 3.34 -22.93 12.39
C ALA A 212 4.48 -23.74 11.74
N VAL A 213 5.15 -24.58 12.50
CA VAL A 213 6.23 -25.45 12.01
C VAL A 213 5.68 -26.63 11.21
N ALA A 214 4.54 -27.20 11.60
CA ALA A 214 3.96 -28.38 10.96
C ALA A 214 3.53 -28.18 9.49
N VAL A 215 3.45 -26.94 9.02
CA VAL A 215 3.11 -26.60 7.62
C VAL A 215 4.33 -26.33 6.74
N LEU A 216 5.53 -26.23 7.32
CA LEU A 216 6.76 -25.97 6.58
C LEU A 216 7.28 -27.23 5.86
N PRO A 217 7.82 -27.09 4.65
CA PRO A 217 8.48 -28.21 3.98
C PRO A 217 9.80 -28.55 4.69
N ALA A 218 9.93 -29.78 5.21
CA ALA A 218 11.21 -30.27 5.73
C ALA A 218 12.11 -30.83 4.60
N PRO A 219 13.45 -30.76 4.74
CA PRO A 219 14.21 -30.09 5.80
C PRO A 219 14.43 -28.58 5.53
N LEU A 220 14.46 -27.78 6.60
CA LEU A 220 14.90 -26.37 6.56
C LEU A 220 16.13 -26.20 7.44
N ALA A 221 17.11 -25.43 6.98
CA ALA A 221 18.25 -25.04 7.80
C ALA A 221 17.79 -24.11 8.96
N PRO A 222 18.49 -24.08 10.11
CA PRO A 222 18.12 -23.20 11.23
C PRO A 222 18.22 -21.71 10.85
N ALA A 223 19.10 -21.39 9.90
CA ALA A 223 19.25 -20.05 9.35
C ALA A 223 18.27 -19.73 8.19
N SER A 224 17.33 -20.61 7.86
CA SER A 224 16.37 -20.39 6.76
C SER A 224 15.48 -19.16 7.06
N PRO A 225 15.46 -18.16 6.17
CA PRO A 225 14.54 -17.04 6.28
C PRO A 225 13.07 -17.46 6.29
N ARG A 226 12.70 -18.56 5.61
CA ARG A 226 11.33 -19.09 5.64
C ARG A 226 10.93 -19.60 7.01
N LEU A 227 11.81 -20.38 7.65
CA LEU A 227 11.59 -20.82 9.03
C LEU A 227 11.40 -19.61 9.94
N ARG A 228 12.29 -18.63 9.84
CA ARG A 228 12.20 -17.41 10.65
C ARG A 228 10.91 -16.63 10.40
N LEU A 229 10.51 -16.41 9.15
CA LEU A 229 9.26 -15.74 8.81
C LEU A 229 8.04 -16.48 9.38
N ALA A 230 8.04 -17.80 9.38
CA ALA A 230 6.98 -18.60 9.99
C ALA A 230 6.93 -18.43 11.51
N VAL A 231 8.09 -18.44 12.18
CA VAL A 231 8.19 -18.15 13.62
C VAL A 231 7.71 -16.73 13.93
N VAL A 232 8.16 -15.73 13.18
CA VAL A 232 7.71 -14.33 13.33
C VAL A 232 6.20 -14.23 13.18
N THR A 233 5.63 -14.89 12.16
CA THR A 233 4.19 -14.92 11.92
C THR A 233 3.42 -15.55 13.08
N ALA A 234 3.93 -16.64 13.66
CA ALA A 234 3.34 -17.31 14.82
C ALA A 234 3.42 -16.44 16.07
N LEU A 235 4.60 -15.90 16.38
CA LEU A 235 4.82 -15.03 17.53
C LEU A 235 3.99 -13.76 17.44
N TRP A 236 3.84 -13.15 16.26
CA TRP A 236 3.00 -11.96 16.12
C TRP A 236 1.54 -12.26 16.50
N ARG A 237 1.04 -13.45 16.12
CA ARG A 237 -0.33 -13.87 16.42
C ARG A 237 -0.55 -14.23 17.88
N HIS A 238 0.44 -14.82 18.56
CA HIS A 238 0.24 -15.46 19.86
C HIS A 238 1.03 -14.84 21.02
N ALA A 239 2.15 -14.18 20.75
CA ALA A 239 3.05 -13.59 21.75
C ALA A 239 3.90 -12.44 21.16
N PRO A 240 3.28 -11.36 20.63
CA PRO A 240 3.99 -10.31 19.90
C PRO A 240 5.08 -9.60 20.72
N GLN A 241 4.96 -9.56 22.04
CA GLN A 241 5.99 -9.04 22.95
C GLN A 241 7.35 -9.74 22.80
N THR A 242 7.36 -10.99 22.34
CA THR A 242 8.58 -11.78 22.10
C THR A 242 9.39 -11.23 20.92
N LEU A 243 8.74 -10.55 19.97
CA LEU A 243 9.38 -10.02 18.76
C LEU A 243 10.25 -8.79 19.03
N ALA A 244 10.04 -8.08 20.14
CA ALA A 244 10.86 -6.93 20.51
C ALA A 244 12.26 -7.32 21.01
N ALA A 245 12.47 -8.59 21.40
CA ALA A 245 13.73 -9.08 21.94
C ALA A 245 14.41 -10.04 20.95
N ALA A 246 15.47 -9.59 20.28
CA ALA A 246 16.19 -10.37 19.26
C ALA A 246 16.59 -11.78 19.76
N HIS A 247 17.14 -11.86 20.98
CA HIS A 247 17.56 -13.13 21.59
C HIS A 247 16.40 -14.11 21.83
N GLU A 248 15.21 -13.59 22.12
CA GLU A 248 14.00 -14.39 22.31
C GLU A 248 13.48 -14.94 20.97
N LEU A 249 13.53 -14.13 19.92
CA LEU A 249 13.23 -14.57 18.56
C LEU A 249 14.20 -15.68 18.13
N GLU A 250 15.52 -15.51 18.32
CA GLU A 250 16.52 -16.55 18.01
C GLU A 250 16.25 -17.86 18.74
N ARG A 251 15.92 -17.78 20.04
CA ARG A 251 15.55 -18.96 20.84
C ARG A 251 14.33 -19.67 20.27
N CYS A 252 13.31 -18.93 19.83
CA CYS A 252 12.12 -19.49 19.21
C CYS A 252 12.43 -20.12 17.84
N VAL A 253 13.29 -19.51 17.03
CA VAL A 253 13.73 -20.06 15.74
C VAL A 253 14.48 -21.38 15.92
N LEU A 254 15.41 -21.46 16.88
CA LEU A 254 16.11 -22.69 17.21
C LEU A 254 15.18 -23.78 17.76
N GLY A 255 14.21 -23.40 18.62
CA GLY A 255 13.20 -24.31 19.12
C GLY A 255 12.30 -24.86 18.01
N ALA A 256 11.87 -24.01 17.08
CA ALA A 256 11.10 -24.39 15.91
C ALA A 256 11.88 -25.36 15.00
N HIS A 257 13.17 -25.08 14.76
CA HIS A 257 14.04 -25.98 13.98
C HIS A 257 14.16 -27.37 14.65
N ALA A 258 14.31 -27.42 15.97
CA ALA A 258 14.37 -28.68 16.70
C ALA A 258 13.06 -29.49 16.58
N LEU A 259 11.90 -28.82 16.54
CA LEU A 259 10.61 -29.48 16.30
C LEU A 259 10.52 -30.08 14.89
N ILE A 260 11.06 -29.41 13.86
CA ILE A 260 11.16 -29.96 12.49
C ILE A 260 12.00 -31.25 12.48
N LEU A 261 13.18 -31.21 13.10
CA LEU A 261 14.09 -32.36 13.15
C LEU A 261 13.52 -33.53 13.94
N ALA A 262 12.74 -33.27 14.98
CA ALA A 262 12.04 -34.29 15.75
C ALA A 262 10.88 -34.95 14.97
N GLY A 263 10.59 -34.49 13.75
CA GLY A 263 9.48 -35.00 12.95
C GLY A 263 8.13 -34.76 13.63
N ALA A 264 8.01 -33.69 14.42
CA ALA A 264 6.78 -33.37 15.13
C ALA A 264 5.66 -33.15 14.12
N THR A 265 4.84 -34.18 13.91
CA THR A 265 3.52 -34.02 13.30
C THR A 265 2.69 -33.19 14.27
N ALA A 266 1.92 -32.23 13.74
CA ALA A 266 1.01 -31.43 14.58
C ALA A 266 0.29 -32.38 15.56
N PRO A 267 0.28 -32.11 16.88
CA PRO A 267 -0.43 -32.96 17.81
C PRO A 267 -1.87 -33.04 17.31
N ASP A 268 -2.38 -34.25 17.07
CA ASP A 268 -3.76 -34.46 16.67
C ASP A 268 -4.63 -33.71 17.67
N ALA A 269 -5.31 -32.65 17.21
CA ALA A 269 -6.19 -31.81 18.02
C ALA A 269 -7.52 -32.55 18.31
N ALA A 270 -7.43 -33.82 18.67
CA ALA A 270 -8.52 -34.67 19.10
C ALA A 270 -8.22 -35.12 20.54
N GLY A 271 -8.88 -34.48 21.51
CA GLY A 271 -9.01 -35.03 22.87
C GLY A 271 -8.19 -34.31 23.94
N ASN A 272 -8.55 -33.07 24.26
CA ASN A 272 -8.66 -32.62 25.66
C ASN A 272 -9.32 -31.24 25.70
N ALA A 273 -10.64 -31.22 25.43
CA ALA A 273 -11.49 -30.18 25.97
C ALA A 273 -11.72 -30.51 27.44
N LEU A 274 -11.09 -29.73 28.32
CA LEU A 274 -11.47 -29.69 29.73
C LEU A 274 -12.95 -29.32 29.82
N HIS A 275 -13.72 -30.17 30.48
CA HIS A 275 -15.08 -29.90 30.93
C HIS A 275 -15.07 -28.67 31.85
N GLU A 276 -15.31 -27.48 31.31
CA GLU A 276 -15.94 -26.42 32.08
C GLU A 276 -17.44 -26.65 32.07
N SER A 277 -17.96 -26.97 33.26
CA SER A 277 -19.37 -27.21 33.51
C SER A 277 -20.12 -25.88 33.53
N ILE A 278 -20.95 -25.63 32.51
CA ILE A 278 -21.95 -24.57 32.52
C ILE A 278 -23.34 -25.22 32.71
N PRO A 279 -24.17 -24.75 33.66
CA PRO A 279 -25.44 -25.39 33.99
C PRO A 279 -26.49 -25.20 32.88
N SER A 280 -27.15 -26.30 32.56
CA SER A 280 -28.19 -26.41 31.55
C SER A 280 -29.46 -25.62 31.93
N PHE A 281 -29.95 -24.79 31.01
CA PHE A 281 -31.34 -24.31 30.98
C PHE A 281 -32.13 -25.03 29.87
N PRO A 282 -33.47 -25.18 30.03
CA PRO A 282 -34.24 -26.17 29.28
C PRO A 282 -34.57 -25.70 27.86
N GLN A 283 -34.48 -26.64 26.93
CA GLN A 283 -34.90 -26.49 25.54
C GLN A 283 -36.43 -26.33 25.44
N THR A 284 -36.86 -25.22 24.86
CA THR A 284 -38.23 -25.03 24.38
C THR A 284 -38.40 -25.70 23.02
N ARG A 285 -39.46 -26.51 22.93
CA ARG A 285 -39.93 -27.27 21.76
C ARG A 285 -40.13 -26.40 20.52
N GLU A 286 -39.63 -26.86 19.39
CA GLU A 286 -40.20 -26.58 18.07
C GLU A 286 -41.54 -27.31 17.89
N PRO A 287 -42.50 -26.76 17.13
CA PRO A 287 -43.50 -27.52 16.43
C PRO A 287 -43.23 -27.51 14.91
N SER A 288 -43.26 -28.70 14.34
CA SER A 288 -43.23 -28.92 12.89
C SER A 288 -44.59 -28.69 12.23
N ALA A 289 -44.51 -28.11 11.02
CA ALA A 289 -45.32 -28.35 9.81
C ALA A 289 -46.85 -28.19 9.81
N VAL A 290 -47.36 -27.31 8.92
CA VAL A 290 -48.48 -27.61 7.98
C VAL A 290 -48.35 -26.75 6.70
N ASN A 291 -48.73 -27.38 5.58
CA ASN A 291 -48.74 -26.99 4.16
C ASN A 291 -49.55 -25.74 3.74
N ASN A 292 -49.19 -25.26 2.53
CA ASN A 292 -50.01 -24.72 1.44
C ASN A 292 -51.05 -23.62 1.72
N LEU A 293 -50.95 -22.49 1.01
CA LEU A 293 -51.92 -22.10 -0.03
C LEU A 293 -51.50 -20.85 -0.82
N ASP A 294 -52.04 -20.85 -2.02
CA ASP A 294 -51.88 -19.98 -3.18
C ASP A 294 -52.74 -18.70 -3.08
N SER A 295 -52.57 -17.78 -4.05
CA SER A 295 -53.28 -16.50 -4.28
C SER A 295 -52.96 -15.37 -3.29
N GLY A 296 -52.81 -14.09 -3.64
CA GLY A 296 -53.22 -13.33 -4.81
C GLY A 296 -53.75 -11.96 -4.33
N PHE A 297 -53.43 -10.89 -5.06
CA PHE A 297 -54.09 -9.57 -5.04
C PHE A 297 -53.72 -8.47 -4.00
N ARG A 298 -53.23 -7.37 -4.60
CA ARG A 298 -53.56 -5.94 -4.44
C ARG A 298 -53.01 -5.07 -3.29
N ARG A 299 -52.30 -4.02 -3.75
CA ARG A 299 -52.39 -2.57 -3.44
C ARG A 299 -53.35 -2.14 -2.32
N ASN A 300 -52.83 -1.34 -1.41
CA ASN A 300 -53.16 0.07 -1.14
C ASN A 300 -52.21 0.58 -0.04
N ASP A 301 -51.43 1.62 -0.29
CA ASP A 301 -51.72 3.05 -0.09
C ASP A 301 -51.58 3.55 1.36
N GLU A 302 -50.67 4.52 1.47
CA GLU A 302 -50.72 5.78 2.21
C GLU A 302 -51.04 5.82 3.71
N SER A 303 -50.06 6.42 4.40
CA SER A 303 -50.22 7.49 5.38
C SER A 303 -50.70 7.16 6.80
N LEU A 304 -49.92 7.63 7.78
CA LEU A 304 -50.29 8.30 9.05
C LEU A 304 -49.00 8.38 9.89
N LEU A 305 -48.31 9.52 9.91
CA LEU A 305 -48.43 10.66 10.86
C LEU A 305 -47.78 10.46 12.23
N ALA A 306 -47.01 11.50 12.61
CA ALA A 306 -46.60 11.94 13.95
C ALA A 306 -45.64 11.00 14.73
N GLY A 307 -44.46 11.41 15.19
CA GLY A 307 -44.04 12.71 15.67
C GLY A 307 -43.92 12.66 17.20
N SER A 308 -42.70 12.55 17.74
CA SER A 308 -42.30 13.05 19.07
C SER A 308 -40.79 12.91 19.32
N PRO A 309 -40.20 13.77 20.18
CA PRO A 309 -38.85 14.28 20.00
C PRO A 309 -37.81 13.78 21.02
N LEU A 310 -36.56 13.85 20.56
CA LEU A 310 -35.30 14.15 21.26
C LEU A 310 -35.22 13.94 22.78
N HIS A 311 -34.36 13.00 23.17
CA HIS A 311 -33.67 13.04 24.46
C HIS A 311 -32.17 12.85 24.21
N VAL A 312 -31.40 13.92 24.41
CA VAL A 312 -29.93 13.92 24.38
C VAL A 312 -29.45 14.08 25.82
N PRO A 313 -28.74 13.10 26.42
CA PRO A 313 -28.02 13.33 27.65
C PRO A 313 -26.64 13.90 27.32
N SER A 314 -26.46 15.18 27.62
CA SER A 314 -25.17 15.84 27.73
C SER A 314 -24.36 15.25 28.90
N GLY A 315 -23.18 14.73 28.62
CA GLY A 315 -22.25 14.24 29.63
C GLY A 315 -20.82 14.30 29.11
N VAL A 316 -20.20 15.49 29.20
CA VAL A 316 -18.76 15.70 28.97
C VAL A 316 -18.06 15.57 30.32
N PRO A 317 -17.13 14.61 30.52
CA PRO A 317 -16.21 14.67 31.63
C PRO A 317 -14.95 15.45 31.22
N SER A 318 -14.66 16.46 32.02
CA SER A 318 -13.49 17.34 32.01
C SER A 318 -12.19 16.54 32.20
N VAL A 319 -11.21 16.76 31.31
CA VAL A 319 -9.83 16.26 31.47
C VAL A 319 -9.01 17.33 32.20
N PRO A 320 -8.35 17.02 33.34
CA PRO A 320 -7.43 17.95 33.97
C PRO A 320 -6.07 17.95 33.27
N CYS A 321 -5.62 19.15 32.88
CA CYS A 321 -4.22 19.47 32.59
C CYS A 321 -3.32 19.13 33.78
N LEU A 322 -2.29 18.31 33.56
CA LEU A 322 -1.15 18.19 34.45
C LEU A 322 0.09 18.74 33.75
N ALA A 323 0.52 19.90 34.24
CA ALA A 323 1.81 20.49 33.98
C ALA A 323 2.86 19.94 34.96
N ALA A 324 4.10 19.97 34.49
CA ALA A 324 5.36 20.00 35.25
C ALA A 324 5.80 18.73 36.00
N CYS A 325 6.88 18.13 35.51
CA CYS A 325 8.02 17.81 36.37
C CYS A 325 9.32 17.81 35.56
N GLY A 326 10.06 18.90 35.64
CA GLY A 326 11.47 18.95 35.26
C GLY A 326 12.31 18.24 36.32
N LYS A 327 13.28 17.45 35.86
CA LYS A 327 14.44 17.05 36.65
C LYS A 327 15.68 17.20 35.79
N GLU A 328 16.41 18.26 36.08
CA GLU A 328 17.81 18.44 35.72
C GLU A 328 18.63 17.30 36.33
N VAL A 329 19.41 16.62 35.51
CA VAL A 329 20.50 15.75 35.96
C VAL A 329 21.77 16.34 35.39
N THR A 330 22.49 17.07 36.24
CA THR A 330 23.87 17.49 36.02
C THR A 330 24.79 16.30 36.29
N GLY A 331 25.38 15.77 35.22
CA GLY A 331 26.42 14.76 35.29
C GLY A 331 27.59 15.18 34.41
N GLU A 332 28.60 15.80 35.02
CA GLU A 332 29.90 16.07 34.42
C GLU A 332 30.59 14.74 34.10
N ALA A 333 30.84 14.50 32.81
CA ALA A 333 31.74 13.46 32.34
C ALA A 333 32.80 14.10 31.44
N SER A 334 34.07 14.00 31.87
CA SER A 334 35.23 14.42 31.09
C SER A 334 35.32 13.67 29.76
N PRO A 335 35.60 14.35 28.63
CA PRO A 335 35.66 13.72 27.32
C PRO A 335 36.98 12.96 27.12
N GLN A 336 36.87 11.71 26.68
CA GLN A 336 37.98 10.97 26.08
C GLN A 336 38.12 11.37 24.60
N PRO A 337 39.34 11.28 24.02
CA PRO A 337 39.62 11.79 22.68
C PRO A 337 38.91 10.94 21.62
N VAL A 338 37.97 11.58 20.91
CA VAL A 338 37.30 11.03 19.74
C VAL A 338 38.29 11.04 18.58
N GLN A 339 38.48 9.89 17.94
CA GLN A 339 39.17 9.79 16.66
C GLN A 339 38.41 10.59 15.62
N GLU A 340 39.10 11.52 14.96
CA GLU A 340 38.60 12.39 13.90
C GLU A 340 38.01 11.56 12.75
N SER A 341 36.71 11.30 12.84
CA SER A 341 35.87 11.16 11.66
C SER A 341 35.74 12.56 11.05
N GLY A 342 35.89 12.66 9.73
CA GLY A 342 35.86 13.93 8.99
C GLY A 342 34.68 14.84 9.34
N PRO A 343 34.77 16.13 8.94
CA PRO A 343 33.89 17.19 9.42
C PRO A 343 32.42 16.77 9.34
N VAL A 344 31.77 16.70 10.51
CA VAL A 344 30.32 16.53 10.64
C VAL A 344 29.68 17.74 9.97
N ALA A 345 29.19 17.53 8.76
CA ALA A 345 28.51 18.54 7.97
C ALA A 345 27.30 19.07 8.75
N VAL A 346 27.24 20.41 8.84
CA VAL A 346 26.06 21.21 9.20
C VAL A 346 24.80 20.58 8.59
N PRO A 347 23.63 20.57 9.28
CA PRO A 347 22.40 20.04 8.67
C PRO A 347 22.18 20.74 7.33
N ALA A 348 22.20 19.93 6.26
CA ALA A 348 21.97 20.40 4.90
C ALA A 348 20.66 21.20 4.89
N GLU A 349 20.77 22.49 4.60
CA GLU A 349 19.66 23.44 4.65
C GLU A 349 18.46 22.89 3.88
N GLU A 350 17.27 23.02 4.47
CA GLU A 350 16.02 22.74 3.79
C GLU A 350 15.96 23.58 2.52
N THR A 351 15.93 22.90 1.37
CA THR A 351 15.83 23.55 0.07
C THR A 351 14.37 23.59 -0.34
N ARG A 352 13.81 24.79 -0.42
CA ARG A 352 12.41 25.03 -0.77
C ARG A 352 12.31 25.88 -2.03
N PHE A 353 11.61 25.40 -3.05
CA PHE A 353 11.44 26.15 -4.29
C PHE A 353 10.16 25.77 -5.05
N ILE A 354 9.68 26.68 -5.89
CA ILE A 354 8.59 26.43 -6.84
C ILE A 354 9.21 26.19 -8.21
N THR A 355 8.69 25.21 -8.93
CA THR A 355 9.07 24.93 -10.32
C THR A 355 7.82 24.77 -11.17
N ALA A 356 7.87 25.21 -12.43
CA ALA A 356 6.86 24.91 -13.44
C ALA A 356 6.95 23.46 -13.93
N LEU A 357 8.04 22.76 -13.59
CA LEU A 357 8.36 21.41 -14.04
C LEU A 357 8.31 20.37 -12.91
N GLY A 358 7.37 20.52 -11.98
CA GLY A 358 7.19 19.61 -10.84
C GLY A 358 6.92 18.17 -11.24
N GLY A 359 6.31 17.96 -12.41
CA GLY A 359 6.11 16.62 -12.97
C GLY A 359 7.40 15.87 -13.28
N TRP A 360 8.55 16.54 -13.33
CA TRP A 360 9.87 15.91 -13.43
C TRP A 360 10.10 14.91 -12.28
N PHE A 361 9.62 15.21 -11.07
CA PHE A 361 9.75 14.31 -9.92
C PHE A 361 8.89 13.04 -10.05
N LEU A 362 7.84 13.06 -10.87
CA LEU A 362 7.02 11.86 -11.14
C LEU A 362 7.80 10.83 -11.98
N LEU A 363 8.86 11.26 -12.67
CA LEU A 363 9.76 10.37 -13.41
C LEU A 363 10.60 9.46 -12.50
N LEU A 364 10.67 9.76 -11.19
CA LEU A 364 11.26 8.84 -10.21
C LEU A 364 10.57 7.47 -10.20
N ASN A 365 9.25 7.44 -10.43
CA ASN A 365 8.51 6.18 -10.57
C ASN A 365 8.83 5.44 -11.88
N VAL A 366 9.30 6.13 -12.93
CA VAL A 366 9.81 5.48 -14.14
C VAL A 366 11.16 4.83 -13.83
N LEU A 367 12.07 5.56 -13.18
CA LEU A 367 13.39 5.04 -12.79
C LEU A 367 13.29 3.86 -11.82
N ALA A 368 12.43 3.95 -10.81
CA ALA A 368 12.21 2.88 -9.83
C ALA A 368 11.71 1.57 -10.49
N ARG A 369 11.01 1.67 -11.63
CA ARG A 369 10.56 0.52 -12.41
C ARG A 369 11.64 -0.02 -13.35
N ALA A 370 12.48 0.87 -13.88
CA ALA A 370 13.48 0.54 -14.89
C ALA A 370 14.73 -0.11 -14.30
N ALA A 371 15.18 0.33 -13.12
CA ALA A 371 16.44 -0.12 -12.54
C ALA A 371 16.40 -0.06 -11.00
N PRO A 372 16.24 -1.19 -10.29
CA PRO A 372 16.32 -1.21 -8.82
C PRO A 372 17.75 -0.97 -8.31
N GLU A 373 18.77 -1.19 -9.13
CA GLU A 373 20.19 -1.07 -8.81
C GLU A 373 20.86 -0.05 -9.74
N ALA A 374 20.69 1.25 -9.49
CA ALA A 374 21.34 2.28 -10.29
C ALA A 374 22.80 2.50 -9.82
N PRO A 375 23.82 2.28 -10.68
CA PRO A 375 25.24 2.47 -10.34
C PRO A 375 25.71 3.94 -10.37
N CYS A 376 24.80 4.90 -10.60
CA CYS A 376 25.06 6.34 -10.62
C CYS A 376 24.19 7.04 -9.57
N SER A 377 24.47 8.31 -9.26
CA SER A 377 23.60 9.07 -8.35
C SER A 377 22.19 9.14 -8.93
N GLY A 378 21.17 8.81 -8.11
CA GLY A 378 19.77 8.86 -8.54
C GLY A 378 19.35 10.19 -9.19
N TRP A 379 19.96 11.28 -8.74
CA TRP A 379 19.77 12.62 -9.30
C TRP A 379 20.30 12.77 -10.72
N HIS A 380 21.41 12.10 -11.07
CA HIS A 380 21.99 12.14 -12.42
C HIS A 380 21.07 11.39 -13.38
N ALA A 381 20.57 10.23 -12.95
CA ALA A 381 19.58 9.48 -13.71
C ALA A 381 18.28 10.29 -13.92
N LEU A 382 17.77 10.94 -12.89
CA LEU A 382 16.55 11.76 -12.99
C LEU A 382 16.73 12.95 -13.93
N TYR A 383 17.85 13.66 -13.83
CA TYR A 383 18.17 14.76 -14.73
C TYR A 383 18.26 14.27 -16.19
N ARG A 384 19.06 13.22 -16.45
CA ARG A 384 19.24 12.68 -17.81
C ARG A 384 17.94 12.13 -18.39
N LEU A 385 17.08 11.50 -17.58
CA LEU A 385 15.77 11.04 -18.02
C LEU A 385 14.90 12.21 -18.52
N GLY A 386 14.91 13.35 -17.83
CA GLY A 386 14.20 14.53 -18.34
C GLY A 386 14.83 15.11 -19.61
N ARG A 387 16.16 15.06 -19.76
CA ARG A 387 16.83 15.42 -21.02
C ARG A 387 16.47 14.49 -22.17
N VAL A 388 16.31 13.20 -21.93
CA VAL A 388 15.82 12.22 -22.92
C VAL A 388 14.41 12.55 -23.41
N LEU A 389 13.59 13.16 -22.55
CA LEU A 389 12.27 13.70 -22.85
C LEU A 389 12.29 15.14 -23.41
N GLU A 390 13.47 15.66 -23.76
CA GLU A 390 13.67 17.01 -24.30
C GLU A 390 13.18 18.12 -23.34
N LEU A 391 13.20 17.85 -22.04
CA LEU A 391 12.82 18.83 -21.02
C LEU A 391 14.02 19.71 -20.65
N GLU A 392 13.84 21.02 -20.67
CA GLU A 392 14.78 21.99 -20.12
C GLU A 392 14.36 22.35 -18.69
N PRO A 393 15.19 22.16 -17.65
CA PRO A 393 14.83 22.54 -16.29
C PRO A 393 14.68 24.07 -16.18
N ASP A 394 13.70 24.53 -15.42
CA ASP A 394 13.60 25.94 -15.09
C ASP A 394 14.70 26.35 -14.08
N PRO A 395 15.01 27.65 -13.93
CA PRO A 395 16.16 28.06 -13.11
C PRO A 395 16.14 27.56 -11.66
N PRO A 396 14.98 27.49 -10.96
CA PRO A 396 14.91 26.85 -9.64
C PRO A 396 15.27 25.36 -9.68
N LEU A 397 14.71 24.59 -10.61
CA LEU A 397 14.97 23.16 -10.72
C LEU A 397 16.42 22.86 -11.15
N ALA A 398 16.99 23.68 -12.04
CA ALA A 398 18.38 23.56 -12.47
C ALA A 398 19.36 23.81 -11.31
N ARG A 399 19.08 24.81 -10.45
CA ARG A 399 19.87 25.05 -9.23
C ARG A 399 19.79 23.87 -8.26
N PHE A 400 18.59 23.32 -8.07
CA PHE A 400 18.41 22.14 -7.23
C PHE A 400 19.22 20.93 -7.76
N PHE A 401 19.16 20.64 -9.06
CA PHE A 401 19.94 19.55 -9.64
C PHE A 401 21.45 19.78 -9.55
N ALA A 402 21.93 21.02 -9.75
CA ALA A 402 23.34 21.35 -9.59
C ALA A 402 23.81 21.05 -8.16
N GLN A 403 23.06 21.51 -7.16
CA GLN A 403 23.36 21.24 -5.76
C GLN A 403 23.30 19.74 -5.43
N ALA A 404 22.25 19.04 -5.88
CA ALA A 404 22.08 17.60 -5.63
C ALA A 404 23.16 16.72 -6.30
N LEU A 405 23.84 17.25 -7.31
CA LEU A 405 24.94 16.61 -8.06
C LEU A 405 26.32 17.17 -7.73
N ASP A 406 26.43 18.00 -6.69
CA ASP A 406 27.67 18.64 -6.26
C ASP A 406 28.36 19.40 -7.42
N ARG A 407 27.57 20.17 -8.17
CA ARG A 407 28.03 21.04 -9.24
C ARG A 407 28.02 22.48 -8.77
N ALA A 408 29.09 23.20 -9.12
CA ALA A 408 29.28 24.59 -8.71
C ALA A 408 28.20 25.54 -9.27
N ALA A 409 27.62 25.22 -10.43
CA ALA A 409 26.63 26.06 -11.10
C ALA A 409 25.67 25.23 -11.99
N PRO A 410 24.45 25.72 -12.27
CA PRO A 410 23.48 25.06 -13.15
C PRO A 410 23.99 24.76 -14.56
N GLU A 411 24.86 25.61 -15.10
CA GLU A 411 25.42 25.48 -16.45
C GLU A 411 26.27 24.20 -16.59
N ALA A 412 26.90 23.75 -15.51
CA ALA A 412 27.69 22.52 -15.48
C ALA A 412 26.83 21.24 -15.63
N LEU A 413 25.50 21.36 -15.54
CA LEU A 413 24.60 20.24 -15.82
C LEU A 413 24.59 19.86 -17.32
N ALA A 414 24.95 20.79 -18.21
CA ALA A 414 25.04 20.51 -19.65
C ALA A 414 26.19 19.53 -19.97
N ASP A 415 27.23 19.52 -19.14
CA ASP A 415 28.43 18.67 -19.32
C ASP A 415 28.26 17.26 -18.75
N LEU A 416 27.10 16.95 -18.15
CA LEU A 416 26.84 15.63 -17.59
C LEU A 416 26.83 14.56 -18.69
N ALA A 417 27.73 13.60 -18.56
CA ALA A 417 27.85 12.49 -19.48
C ALA A 417 26.52 11.73 -19.63
N PRO A 418 26.21 11.24 -20.84
CA PRO A 418 25.06 10.37 -21.06
C PRO A 418 25.23 9.07 -20.27
N LEU A 419 24.12 8.55 -19.76
CA LEU A 419 24.09 7.27 -19.07
C LEU A 419 23.86 6.14 -20.07
N PRO A 420 24.53 4.98 -19.91
CA PRO A 420 24.36 3.82 -20.81
C PRO A 420 22.90 3.35 -20.96
N GLN A 421 22.06 3.61 -19.95
CA GLN A 421 20.66 3.19 -19.89
C GLN A 421 19.69 4.13 -20.63
N GLU A 422 20.15 5.28 -21.13
CA GLU A 422 19.28 6.24 -21.83
C GLU A 422 18.49 5.68 -23.03
N PRO A 423 19.05 4.79 -23.88
CA PRO A 423 18.29 4.18 -24.98
C PRO A 423 17.09 3.36 -24.49
N ASP A 424 17.23 2.66 -23.36
CA ASP A 424 16.18 1.83 -22.78
C ASP A 424 15.03 2.68 -22.21
N TRP A 425 15.37 3.84 -21.65
CA TRP A 425 14.37 4.77 -21.12
C TRP A 425 13.44 5.33 -22.20
N ARG A 426 13.96 5.61 -23.40
CA ARG A 426 13.11 5.99 -24.54
C ARG A 426 12.09 4.91 -24.84
N THR A 427 12.51 3.64 -24.84
CA THR A 427 11.63 2.49 -25.07
C THR A 427 10.57 2.34 -23.99
N LEU A 428 10.92 2.56 -22.72
CA LEU A 428 9.97 2.54 -21.61
C LEU A 428 8.94 3.67 -21.67
N LEU A 429 9.32 4.80 -22.28
CA LEU A 429 8.47 5.97 -22.45
C LEU A 429 7.68 5.93 -23.77
N HIS A 430 8.06 5.10 -24.75
CA HIS A 430 7.31 4.91 -25.98
C HIS A 430 5.93 4.27 -25.69
N GLY A 431 4.88 5.10 -25.78
CA GLY A 431 3.49 4.74 -25.42
C GLY A 431 3.08 5.15 -24.00
N GLY A 432 4.01 5.71 -23.22
CA GLY A 432 3.73 6.38 -21.95
C GLY A 432 3.37 7.85 -22.14
N PRO A 433 3.03 8.57 -21.06
CA PRO A 433 2.70 9.97 -21.16
C PRO A 433 3.99 10.79 -21.45
N GLY A 434 3.90 11.79 -22.33
CA GLY A 434 5.06 12.48 -22.91
C GLY A 434 5.67 13.59 -22.05
N ALA A 435 6.43 14.49 -22.68
CA ALA A 435 7.01 15.69 -22.05
C ALA A 435 5.97 16.54 -21.28
N GLU A 436 4.70 16.44 -21.68
CA GLU A 436 3.57 17.12 -21.04
C GLU A 436 3.40 16.76 -19.56
N ILE A 437 3.82 15.57 -19.10
CA ILE A 437 3.79 15.20 -17.68
C ILE A 437 4.60 16.19 -16.85
N ALA A 438 5.76 16.61 -17.37
CA ALA A 438 6.69 17.40 -16.61
C ALA A 438 6.17 18.80 -16.33
N ALA A 439 5.40 19.38 -17.26
CA ALA A 439 4.81 20.72 -17.19
C ALA A 439 3.62 20.81 -16.22
N ILE A 440 3.86 20.42 -14.97
CA ILE A 440 2.93 20.53 -13.85
C ILE A 440 3.64 21.33 -12.76
N PRO A 441 3.15 22.53 -12.40
CA PRO A 441 3.72 23.31 -11.32
C PRO A 441 3.71 22.55 -10.00
N ALA A 442 4.81 22.65 -9.25
CA ALA A 442 4.89 22.11 -7.92
C ALA A 442 5.74 22.98 -6.99
N LEU A 443 5.42 22.91 -5.71
CA LEU A 443 6.30 23.32 -4.63
C LEU A 443 7.10 22.09 -4.21
N VAL A 444 8.42 22.23 -4.15
CA VAL A 444 9.35 21.18 -3.74
C VAL A 444 9.99 21.59 -2.43
N VAL A 445 9.98 20.66 -1.47
CA VAL A 445 10.68 20.78 -0.19
C VAL A 445 11.63 19.60 -0.06
N ALA A 446 12.93 19.88 -0.05
CA ALA A 446 13.97 18.86 0.02
C ALA A 446 14.83 19.06 1.26
N THR A 447 15.08 17.98 1.99
CA THR A 447 15.95 17.93 3.17
C THR A 447 17.06 16.90 2.98
N ALA A 448 17.87 16.69 4.02
CA ALA A 448 18.86 15.63 4.07
C ALA A 448 18.28 14.20 3.99
N SER A 449 16.97 14.00 4.16
CA SER A 449 16.35 12.66 4.13
C SER A 449 15.06 12.56 3.34
N HIS A 450 14.41 13.69 3.02
CA HIS A 450 13.11 13.72 2.35
C HIS A 450 13.09 14.62 1.13
N VAL A 451 12.21 14.30 0.19
CA VAL A 451 11.77 15.18 -0.89
C VAL A 451 10.25 15.09 -0.98
N ASP A 452 9.59 16.17 -0.57
CA ASP A 452 8.15 16.33 -0.62
C ASP A 452 7.78 17.23 -1.81
N VAL A 453 6.93 16.73 -2.69
CA VAL A 453 6.47 17.46 -3.88
C VAL A 453 4.98 17.72 -3.75
N PHE A 454 4.63 19.00 -3.66
CA PHE A 454 3.26 19.47 -3.47
C PHE A 454 2.70 19.97 -4.79
N PHE A 455 1.65 19.31 -5.25
CA PHE A 455 0.87 19.66 -6.43
C PHE A 455 -0.48 20.27 -6.01
N ARG A 456 -1.05 21.13 -6.85
CA ARG A 456 -2.45 21.55 -6.66
C ARG A 456 -3.37 20.40 -7.03
N MET A 457 -4.47 20.26 -6.30
CA MET A 457 -5.48 19.24 -6.63
C MET A 457 -5.99 19.35 -8.09
N GLN A 458 -6.15 20.58 -8.58
CA GLN A 458 -6.60 20.85 -9.96
C GLN A 458 -5.58 20.48 -11.05
N ASP A 459 -4.31 20.29 -10.70
CA ASP A 459 -3.27 19.90 -11.65
C ASP A 459 -3.11 18.37 -11.74
N ALA A 460 -3.89 17.61 -10.97
CA ALA A 460 -3.90 16.16 -11.07
C ALA A 460 -4.38 15.73 -12.46
N ARG A 461 -3.56 14.94 -13.15
CA ARG A 461 -3.89 14.40 -14.49
C ARG A 461 -4.19 12.92 -14.40
N LEU A 462 -5.31 12.50 -14.99
CA LEU A 462 -5.76 11.11 -14.92
C LEU A 462 -4.79 10.15 -15.62
N GLU A 463 -4.11 10.59 -16.68
CA GLU A 463 -3.13 9.78 -17.41
C GLU A 463 -1.95 9.41 -16.50
N ILE A 464 -1.50 10.35 -15.66
CA ILE A 464 -0.45 10.16 -14.66
C ILE A 464 -0.90 9.16 -13.60
N ARG A 465 -2.14 9.32 -13.09
CA ARG A 465 -2.75 8.44 -12.10
C ARG A 465 -2.93 7.02 -12.62
N LEU A 466 -3.42 6.87 -13.86
CA LEU A 466 -3.59 5.57 -14.51
C LEU A 466 -2.25 4.87 -14.75
N ALA A 467 -1.21 5.63 -15.12
CA ALA A 467 0.16 5.14 -15.21
C ALA A 467 0.81 4.87 -13.83
N GLY A 468 0.17 5.30 -12.74
CA GLY A 468 0.64 5.19 -11.36
C GLY A 468 1.94 5.94 -11.11
N LEU A 469 2.15 7.06 -11.81
CA LEU A 469 3.37 7.88 -11.68
C LEU A 469 3.28 8.86 -10.51
N ASP A 470 2.09 9.08 -9.96
CA ASP A 470 1.81 9.92 -8.78
C ASP A 470 1.63 9.11 -7.49
N VAL A 471 2.04 7.84 -7.49
CA VAL A 471 2.11 7.03 -6.27
C VAL A 471 3.38 7.38 -5.52
N ASN A 472 3.30 7.60 -4.21
CA ASN A 472 4.47 7.85 -3.37
C ASN A 472 5.46 6.69 -3.53
N PRO A 473 6.67 6.92 -4.09
CA PRO A 473 7.65 5.85 -4.23
C PRO A 473 8.24 5.45 -2.86
N GLY A 474 8.12 6.29 -1.83
CA GLY A 474 8.65 6.02 -0.50
C GLY A 474 10.17 6.15 -0.47
N TRP A 475 10.84 5.28 0.29
CA TRP A 475 12.30 5.24 0.34
C TRP A 475 12.89 4.74 -0.98
N LEU A 476 13.73 5.55 -1.61
CA LEU A 476 14.49 5.21 -2.81
C LEU A 476 15.98 5.07 -2.43
N PRO A 477 16.49 3.83 -2.24
CA PRO A 477 17.86 3.62 -1.75
C PRO A 477 18.93 4.28 -2.64
N TRP A 478 18.77 4.19 -3.96
CA TRP A 478 19.67 4.79 -4.95
C TRP A 478 19.60 6.33 -5.00
N LEU A 479 18.56 6.92 -4.43
CA LEU A 479 18.44 8.37 -4.23
C LEU A 479 18.91 8.80 -2.83
N GLY A 480 18.92 7.87 -1.87
CA GLY A 480 19.19 8.16 -0.47
C GLY A 480 18.15 9.07 0.18
N ARG A 481 16.89 9.02 -0.28
CA ARG A 481 15.79 9.90 0.15
C ARG A 481 14.45 9.16 0.19
N VAL A 482 13.58 9.58 1.11
CA VAL A 482 12.14 9.28 1.09
C VAL A 482 11.47 10.32 0.20
N VAL A 483 10.67 9.88 -0.76
CA VAL A 483 9.94 10.79 -1.66
C VAL A 483 8.45 10.60 -1.51
N SER A 484 7.75 11.73 -1.33
CA SER A 484 6.30 11.79 -1.17
C SER A 484 5.69 12.84 -2.09
N TYR A 485 4.53 12.54 -2.64
CA TYR A 485 3.72 13.44 -3.43
C TYR A 485 2.46 13.82 -2.64
N HIS A 486 2.16 15.11 -2.63
CA HIS A 486 1.04 15.69 -1.92
C HIS A 486 0.15 16.43 -2.91
N TYR A 487 -1.16 16.19 -2.86
CA TYR A 487 -2.15 16.87 -3.70
C TYR A 487 -3.13 17.62 -2.82
N GLY A 488 -3.24 18.93 -3.00
CA GLY A 488 -4.12 19.74 -2.15
C GLY A 488 -4.11 21.22 -2.47
N VAL A 489 -4.47 22.03 -1.47
CA VAL A 489 -4.34 23.49 -1.53
C VAL A 489 -2.93 23.86 -1.13
N VAL A 490 -2.17 24.43 -2.07
CA VAL A 490 -0.79 24.88 -1.85
C VAL A 490 -0.77 26.40 -2.04
N PRO A 491 -0.79 27.20 -0.96
CA PRO A 491 -0.89 28.66 -1.05
C PRO A 491 0.17 29.29 -1.95
N GLU A 492 1.38 28.73 -1.96
CA GLU A 492 2.50 29.19 -2.78
C GLU A 492 2.26 29.02 -4.29
N LEU A 493 1.42 28.06 -4.68
CA LEU A 493 1.04 27.81 -6.08
C LEU A 493 -0.23 28.56 -6.50
N ALA A 494 -0.91 29.26 -5.59
CA ALA A 494 -2.18 29.94 -5.88
C ALA A 494 -2.02 31.04 -6.94
N PHE A 495 -0.88 31.73 -6.92
CA PHE A 495 -0.56 32.80 -7.88
C PHE A 495 0.44 32.38 -8.95
N PHE A 496 0.89 31.12 -8.91
CA PHE A 496 1.85 30.62 -9.87
C PHE A 496 1.12 30.26 -11.17
N VAL A 497 1.30 31.13 -12.17
CA VAL A 497 0.91 30.86 -13.56
C VAL A 497 2.15 30.32 -14.25
N ALA A 498 2.10 29.06 -14.68
CA ALA A 498 3.16 28.50 -15.50
C ALA A 498 3.34 29.40 -16.74
N PRO A 499 4.57 29.72 -17.16
CA PRO A 499 4.78 30.43 -18.42
C PRO A 499 4.02 29.68 -19.52
N ALA A 500 3.22 30.42 -20.29
CA ALA A 500 2.32 29.84 -21.29
C ALA A 500 3.12 28.88 -22.19
N SER A 501 2.74 27.59 -22.09
CA SER A 501 3.15 26.42 -22.84
C SER A 501 4.56 26.43 -23.45
N LEU A 502 5.38 25.43 -23.08
CA LEU A 502 6.46 24.94 -23.95
C LEU A 502 5.95 24.87 -25.39
N PRO A 503 6.73 25.31 -26.40
CA PRO A 503 6.29 25.29 -27.79
C PRO A 503 5.77 23.88 -28.08
N ALA A 504 4.48 23.78 -28.37
CA ALA A 504 3.86 22.51 -28.70
C ALA A 504 4.71 21.87 -29.81
N LEU A 505 5.18 20.65 -29.58
CA LEU A 505 5.77 19.81 -30.62
C LEU A 505 4.62 19.41 -31.56
N SER A 506 4.11 20.39 -32.33
CA SER A 506 2.93 20.24 -33.16
C SER A 506 3.32 19.58 -34.48
N GLY A 507 3.30 18.26 -34.47
CA GLY A 507 3.14 17.45 -35.67
C GLY A 507 1.80 16.73 -35.64
N SER A 508 0.70 17.37 -36.04
CA SER A 508 -0.52 16.66 -36.46
C SER A 508 -1.43 17.48 -37.38
N PRO A 509 -2.19 16.80 -38.27
CA PRO A 509 -2.83 17.41 -39.43
C PRO A 509 -4.25 17.93 -39.15
N GLU A 510 -4.65 18.93 -39.93
CA GLU A 510 -5.98 19.57 -39.94
C GLU A 510 -7.12 18.65 -40.43
N GLY A 511 -8.34 18.87 -39.93
CA GLY A 511 -9.56 18.31 -40.53
C GLY A 511 -10.87 18.43 -39.73
N ALA A 512 -11.47 19.63 -39.76
CA ALA A 512 -12.90 20.03 -39.77
C ALA A 512 -14.04 19.18 -39.14
N GLY A 513 -15.01 19.88 -38.50
CA GLY A 513 -16.45 19.53 -38.54
C GLY A 513 -17.32 19.96 -37.35
N LYS A 514 -18.31 20.83 -37.57
CA LYS A 514 -19.28 21.39 -36.60
C LYS A 514 -20.60 20.60 -36.49
N ASP A 515 -21.16 20.63 -35.28
CA ASP A 515 -22.57 20.64 -34.82
C ASP A 515 -23.61 19.58 -35.28
N ALA A 516 -24.14 18.83 -34.30
CA ALA A 516 -25.57 18.48 -34.18
C ALA A 516 -25.90 18.02 -32.74
N GLY A 517 -26.99 18.55 -32.17
CA GLY A 517 -27.51 18.17 -30.85
C GLY A 517 -28.07 16.75 -30.83
N ALA A 518 -27.67 15.96 -29.83
CA ALA A 518 -28.19 14.61 -29.63
C ALA A 518 -28.35 14.30 -28.14
N THR A 519 -29.57 13.94 -27.76
CA THR A 519 -29.90 13.30 -26.48
C THR A 519 -29.32 11.89 -26.52
N GLY A 520 -28.19 11.68 -25.85
CA GLY A 520 -27.46 10.41 -25.85
C GLY A 520 -27.95 9.43 -24.80
N CYS A 521 -28.05 8.15 -25.18
CA CYS A 521 -28.15 7.02 -24.25
C CYS A 521 -26.74 6.48 -23.99
N PHE A 522 -26.31 6.44 -22.72
CA PHE A 522 -24.93 6.15 -22.33
C PHE A 522 -24.69 4.68 -21.97
N HIS A 523 -23.55 4.11 -22.34
CA HIS A 523 -23.17 2.76 -21.93
C HIS A 523 -21.75 2.78 -21.38
N ILE A 524 -21.58 2.46 -20.10
CA ILE A 524 -20.26 2.24 -19.52
C ILE A 524 -20.00 0.73 -19.49
N ASN A 525 -19.45 0.23 -20.60
CA ASN A 525 -18.94 -1.14 -20.65
C ASN A 525 -17.43 -1.15 -20.44
N GLU A 526 -17.00 -2.05 -19.56
CA GLU A 526 -15.63 -2.57 -19.32
C GLU A 526 -14.59 -2.25 -20.38
#